data_AF-A0A6G0WEJ4-F1
#
_entry.id   AF-A0A6G0WEJ4-F1
#
_cell.length_a   1.000
_cell.length_b   1.000
_cell.length_c   1.000
_cell.angle_alpha   90.00
_cell.angle_beta   90.00
_cell.angle_gamma   90.00
#
_symmetry.space_group_name_H-M   'P 1'
#
loop_
_entity.id
_entity.type
_entity.pdbx_description
1 polymer ?
#
loop_
_entity_poly.entity_id
_entity_poly.type
_entity_poly.pdbx_seq_one_letter_code
_entity_poly.pdbx_strand_id
1 'polypeptide(L)'
;MVETEGRDHDAATSSGVAKALQHTEDTASRYYRVPDAAEAIRRQGNLNRVEHTALLKSYVEEYFDDFFPPIAHCPFPKTENAIRTITESDIMLNYPSAAVDMDYVQKLQDRYDATLLAERVDVLVELVKLAGFDRANVTEYAIMDVAKRKKVHFFFSNLKYKKKMLMKVLSKIKKGQ
;
A
#
# COMPACT_ATOMS: atom_id res chain seq x y z
N MET A 1 12.80 31.65 -32.39
CA MET A 1 11.80 30.65 -31.96
C MET A 1 12.09 29.40 -32.78
N VAL A 2 12.83 28.44 -32.21
CA VAL A 2 13.22 27.21 -32.91
C VAL A 2 12.21 26.15 -32.52
N GLU A 3 11.21 25.97 -33.37
CA GLU A 3 10.30 24.83 -33.30
C GLU A 3 11.10 23.59 -33.71
N THR A 4 11.48 22.76 -32.74
CA THR A 4 12.03 21.43 -33.01
C THR A 4 10.87 20.45 -33.11
N GLU A 5 10.25 20.39 -34.30
CA GLU A 5 9.61 19.15 -34.72
C GLU A 5 10.74 18.12 -34.93
N GLY A 6 11.10 17.41 -33.86
CA GLY A 6 11.97 16.23 -33.94
C GLY A 6 11.24 15.08 -34.60
N ARG A 7 10.93 15.22 -35.89
CA ARG A 7 10.47 14.14 -36.77
C ARG A 7 11.68 13.34 -37.21
N ASP A 8 11.77 12.14 -36.67
CA ASP A 8 12.69 11.07 -37.04
C ASP A 8 14.19 11.30 -36.83
N HIS A 9 14.85 10.34 -36.17
CA HIS A 9 16.30 10.19 -36.30
C HIS A 9 16.62 9.90 -37.76
N ASP A 10 17.43 10.75 -38.39
CA ASP A 10 17.93 10.53 -39.73
C ASP A 10 18.71 9.20 -39.83
N ALA A 11 18.94 8.73 -41.06
CA ALA A 11 19.62 7.46 -41.29
C ALA A 11 21.04 7.43 -40.69
N ALA A 12 21.73 8.58 -40.67
CA ALA A 12 23.07 8.71 -40.10
C ALA A 12 23.06 8.52 -38.57
N THR A 13 22.10 9.13 -37.88
CA THR A 13 21.89 8.98 -36.43
C THR A 13 21.50 7.53 -36.11
N SER A 14 20.66 6.91 -36.93
CA SER A 14 20.25 5.51 -36.75
C SER A 14 21.42 4.52 -36.87
N SER A 15 22.29 4.72 -37.87
CA SER A 15 23.52 3.93 -38.05
C SER A 15 24.53 4.15 -36.90
N GLY A 16 24.65 5.40 -36.43
CA GLY A 16 25.48 5.76 -35.28
C GLY A 16 25.04 5.07 -33.98
N VAL A 17 23.74 5.05 -33.68
CA VAL A 17 23.17 4.37 -32.51
C VAL A 17 23.40 2.85 -32.60
N ALA A 18 23.15 2.23 -33.75
CA ALA A 18 23.38 0.81 -33.96
C ALA A 18 24.86 0.43 -33.72
N LYS A 19 25.79 1.21 -34.28
CA LYS A 19 27.23 1.02 -34.11
C LYS A 19 27.68 1.21 -32.66
N ALA A 20 27.16 2.23 -31.96
CA ALA A 20 27.50 2.50 -30.56
C ALA A 20 27.00 1.40 -29.61
N LEU A 21 25.82 0.84 -29.87
CA LEU A 21 25.24 -0.26 -29.11
C LEU A 21 25.75 -1.64 -29.56
N GLN A 22 26.62 -1.72 -30.57
CA GLN A 22 27.12 -2.97 -31.16
C GLN A 22 26.01 -3.91 -31.66
N HIS A 23 24.90 -3.33 -32.14
CA HIS A 23 23.76 -4.06 -32.68
C HIS A 23 23.55 -3.78 -34.16
N THR A 24 22.76 -4.61 -34.84
CA THR A 24 22.35 -4.32 -36.23
C THR A 24 21.38 -3.15 -36.26
N GLU A 25 21.33 -2.41 -37.37
CA GLU A 25 20.39 -1.29 -37.54
C GLU A 25 18.93 -1.74 -37.37
N ASP A 26 18.57 -2.96 -37.81
CA ASP A 26 17.24 -3.55 -37.59
C ASP A 26 16.96 -3.79 -36.10
N THR A 27 17.94 -4.33 -35.34
CA THR A 27 17.82 -4.50 -33.89
C THR A 27 17.70 -3.15 -33.19
N ALA A 28 18.49 -2.17 -33.60
CA ALA A 28 18.43 -0.82 -33.05
C ALA A 28 17.10 -0.13 -33.34
N SER A 29 16.58 -0.26 -34.55
CA SER A 29 15.30 0.30 -34.94
C SER A 29 14.11 -0.35 -34.21
N ARG A 30 14.16 -1.66 -33.93
CA ARG A 30 13.06 -2.38 -33.27
C ARG A 30 13.03 -2.19 -31.76
N TYR A 31 14.18 -2.18 -31.11
CA TYR A 31 14.26 -2.27 -29.65
C TYR A 31 14.72 -0.99 -28.97
N TYR A 32 15.49 -0.14 -29.64
CA TYR A 32 16.11 1.04 -29.03
C TYR A 32 15.61 2.37 -29.58
N ARG A 33 15.08 2.39 -30.81
CA ARG A 33 14.51 3.61 -31.41
C ARG A 33 13.12 3.89 -30.83
N VAL A 34 12.89 5.17 -30.58
CA VAL A 34 11.58 5.70 -30.24
C VAL A 34 11.03 6.42 -31.47
N PRO A 35 9.77 6.20 -31.87
CA PRO A 35 9.23 6.73 -33.13
C PRO A 35 9.26 8.27 -33.20
N ASP A 36 9.07 8.96 -32.08
CA ASP A 36 9.20 10.41 -32.00
C ASP A 36 9.58 10.87 -30.57
N ALA A 37 9.84 12.17 -30.43
CA ALA A 37 10.16 12.79 -29.15
C ALA A 37 8.99 12.69 -28.13
N ALA A 38 7.74 12.71 -28.58
CA ALA A 38 6.57 12.65 -27.71
C ALA A 38 6.46 11.28 -27.03
N GLU A 39 6.67 10.21 -27.78
CA GLU A 39 6.73 8.84 -27.28
C GLU A 39 7.94 8.64 -26.36
N ALA A 40 9.08 9.30 -26.64
CA ALA A 40 10.25 9.23 -25.76
C ALA A 40 9.96 9.88 -24.40
N ILE A 41 9.35 11.07 -24.41
CA ILE A 41 8.89 11.77 -23.20
C ILE A 41 7.86 10.91 -22.44
N ARG A 42 6.91 10.29 -23.15
CA ARG A 42 5.90 9.42 -22.52
C ARG A 42 6.55 8.20 -21.84
N ARG A 43 7.50 7.53 -22.51
CA ARG A 43 8.23 6.39 -21.95
C ARG A 43 9.07 6.81 -20.74
N GLN A 44 9.76 7.94 -20.81
CA GLN A 44 10.50 8.48 -19.67
C GLN A 44 9.56 8.81 -18.49
N GLY A 45 8.39 9.38 -18.76
CA GLY A 45 7.37 9.64 -17.74
C GLY A 45 6.90 8.36 -17.03
N ASN A 46 6.72 7.26 -17.78
CA ASN A 46 6.39 5.97 -17.20
C ASN A 46 7.53 5.40 -16.33
N LEU A 47 8.78 5.52 -16.79
CA LEU A 47 9.95 5.10 -16.01
C LEU A 47 10.05 5.88 -14.70
N ASN A 48 9.96 7.21 -14.78
CA ASN A 48 9.96 8.09 -13.60
C ASN A 48 8.85 7.71 -12.63
N ARG A 49 7.63 7.44 -13.14
CA ARG A 49 6.51 7.00 -12.30
C ARG A 49 6.83 5.69 -11.57
N VAL A 50 7.41 4.70 -12.24
CA VAL A 50 7.78 3.42 -11.61
C VAL A 50 8.84 3.63 -10.52
N GLU A 51 9.91 4.37 -10.83
CA GLU A 51 11.00 4.64 -9.90
C GLU A 51 10.54 5.46 -8.70
N HIS A 52 9.87 6.59 -8.94
CA HIS A 52 9.33 7.46 -7.89
C HIS A 52 8.32 6.71 -7.00
N THR A 53 7.49 5.85 -7.59
CA THR A 53 6.56 5.02 -6.82
C THR A 53 7.30 4.05 -5.91
N ALA A 54 8.36 3.40 -6.38
CA ALA A 54 9.14 2.48 -5.56
C ALA A 54 9.83 3.21 -4.39
N LEU A 55 10.40 4.39 -4.64
CA LEU A 55 11.05 5.22 -3.62
C LEU A 55 10.06 5.73 -2.58
N LEU A 56 8.91 6.24 -3.02
CA LEU A 56 7.83 6.66 -2.12
C LEU A 56 7.36 5.49 -1.24
N LYS A 57 7.09 4.33 -1.83
CA LYS A 57 6.63 3.14 -1.09
C LYS A 57 7.66 2.69 -0.05
N SER A 58 8.94 2.71 -0.40
CA SER A 58 10.02 2.37 0.53
C SER A 58 10.09 3.35 1.71
N TYR A 59 9.97 4.65 1.44
CA TYR A 59 9.95 5.69 2.47
C TYR A 59 8.75 5.53 3.42
N VAL A 60 7.55 5.37 2.87
CA VAL A 60 6.32 5.17 3.69
C VAL A 60 6.42 3.88 4.53
N GLU A 61 7.09 2.84 4.03
CA GLU A 61 7.29 1.62 4.81
C GLU A 61 8.30 1.79 5.95
N GLU A 62 9.36 2.56 5.74
CA GLU A 62 10.36 2.88 6.76
C GLU A 62 9.76 3.77 7.87
N TYR A 63 9.03 4.81 7.47
CA TYR A 63 8.39 5.79 8.37
C TYR A 63 6.91 5.49 8.61
N PHE A 64 6.52 4.22 8.57
CA PHE A 64 5.11 3.81 8.60
C PHE A 64 4.33 4.40 9.79
N ASP A 65 4.95 4.41 10.98
CA ASP A 65 4.30 4.88 12.21
C ASP A 65 4.06 6.41 12.20
N ASP A 66 4.82 7.18 11.41
CA ASP A 66 4.61 8.62 11.25
C ASP A 66 3.37 8.91 10.39
N PHE A 67 3.11 8.08 9.39
CA PHE A 67 1.93 8.18 8.53
C PHE A 67 0.69 7.56 9.19
N PHE A 68 0.87 6.41 9.85
CA PHE A 68 -0.21 5.57 10.36
C PHE A 68 0.13 5.03 11.76
N PRO A 69 0.09 5.88 12.79
CA PRO A 69 0.47 5.50 14.14
C PRO A 69 -0.38 4.32 14.65
N PRO A 70 0.24 3.22 15.11
CA PRO A 70 -0.47 2.03 15.54
C PRO A 70 -1.14 2.26 16.89
N ILE A 71 -2.44 2.61 16.85
CA ILE A 71 -3.25 2.85 18.05
C ILE A 71 -4.39 1.84 18.04
N ALA A 72 -4.43 0.91 19.00
CA ALA A 72 -5.38 -0.20 19.01
C ALA A 72 -6.85 0.24 18.86
N HIS A 73 -7.22 1.32 19.55
CA HIS A 73 -8.56 1.89 19.54
C HIS A 73 -8.89 2.77 18.33
N CYS A 74 -7.96 2.95 17.40
CA CYS A 74 -8.19 3.66 16.16
C CYS A 74 -8.30 2.67 14.98
N PRO A 75 -9.27 2.86 14.08
CA PRO A 75 -9.28 2.15 12.81
C PRO A 75 -8.17 2.66 11.89
N PHE A 76 -7.71 1.82 10.97
CA PHE A 76 -6.93 2.30 9.83
C PHE A 76 -7.79 3.31 9.03
N PRO A 77 -7.21 4.41 8.52
CA PRO A 77 -7.96 5.39 7.73
C PRO A 77 -8.66 4.75 6.53
N LYS A 78 -9.80 5.32 6.11
CA LYS A 78 -10.43 4.93 4.84
C LYS A 78 -9.44 5.09 3.69
N THR A 79 -9.56 4.26 2.66
CA THR A 79 -8.58 4.19 1.56
C THR A 79 -8.31 5.55 0.93
N GLU A 80 -9.33 6.35 0.64
CA GLU A 80 -9.19 7.72 0.11
C GLU A 80 -8.37 8.64 1.03
N ASN A 81 -8.61 8.56 2.33
CA ASN A 81 -7.87 9.35 3.31
C ASN A 81 -6.41 8.88 3.42
N ALA A 82 -6.15 7.57 3.38
CA ALA A 82 -4.80 7.03 3.40
C ALA A 82 -4.00 7.43 2.14
N ILE A 83 -4.63 7.39 0.97
CA ILE A 83 -4.06 7.92 -0.28
C ILE A 83 -3.74 9.40 -0.11
N ARG A 84 -4.69 10.19 0.39
CA ARG A 84 -4.52 11.62 0.62
C ARG A 84 -3.38 11.91 1.59
N THR A 85 -3.30 11.23 2.74
CA THR A 85 -2.21 11.38 3.72
C THR A 85 -0.84 11.17 3.08
N ILE A 86 -0.69 10.17 2.21
CA ILE A 86 0.58 9.93 1.51
C ILE A 86 0.81 10.99 0.43
N THR A 87 -0.23 11.35 -0.32
CA THR A 87 -0.11 12.24 -1.49
C THR A 87 0.11 13.72 -1.09
N GLU A 88 -0.39 14.13 0.07
CA GLU A 88 -0.23 15.48 0.63
C GLU A 88 1.04 15.62 1.49
N SER A 89 1.80 14.54 1.69
CA SER A 89 3.03 14.58 2.48
C SER A 89 4.20 15.18 1.70
N ASP A 90 5.15 15.79 2.43
CA ASP A 90 6.31 16.47 1.83
C ASP A 90 7.19 15.54 0.98
N ILE A 91 7.17 14.23 1.23
CA ILE A 91 7.93 13.26 0.41
C ILE A 91 7.45 13.22 -1.04
N MET A 92 6.21 13.62 -1.33
CA MET A 92 5.73 13.76 -2.71
C MET A 92 6.41 14.90 -3.47
N LEU A 93 6.98 15.89 -2.79
CA LEU A 93 7.79 16.93 -3.43
C LEU A 93 9.08 16.34 -4.03
N ASN A 94 9.63 15.31 -3.39
CA ASN A 94 10.80 14.59 -3.90
C ASN A 94 10.43 13.61 -5.02
N TYR A 95 9.21 13.07 -4.98
CA TYR A 95 8.73 12.05 -5.92
C TYR A 95 7.40 12.41 -6.60
N PRO A 96 7.34 13.51 -7.38
CA PRO A 96 6.07 14.08 -7.88
C PRO A 96 5.32 13.17 -8.84
N SER A 97 6.01 12.27 -9.55
CA SER A 97 5.42 11.29 -10.46
C SER A 97 4.96 10.00 -9.77
N ALA A 98 5.16 9.84 -8.46
CA ALA A 98 4.79 8.64 -7.73
C ALA A 98 3.28 8.42 -7.73
N ALA A 99 2.88 7.15 -7.60
CA ALA A 99 1.49 6.76 -7.56
C ALA A 99 1.18 5.87 -6.36
N VAL A 100 0.09 6.22 -5.68
CA VAL A 100 -0.46 5.42 -4.58
C VAL A 100 -1.71 4.73 -5.10
N ASP A 101 -1.64 3.40 -5.22
CA ASP A 101 -2.74 2.57 -5.66
C ASP A 101 -3.47 1.92 -4.48
N MET A 102 -4.68 1.41 -4.74
CA MET A 102 -5.53 0.78 -3.72
C MET A 102 -4.91 -0.50 -3.14
N ASP A 103 -4.14 -1.25 -3.94
CA ASP A 103 -3.49 -2.47 -3.50
C ASP A 103 -2.39 -2.19 -2.47
N TYR A 104 -1.62 -1.12 -2.68
CA TYR A 104 -0.62 -0.68 -1.74
C TYR A 104 -1.26 -0.23 -0.42
N VAL A 105 -2.36 0.54 -0.46
CA VAL A 105 -3.07 0.91 0.76
C VAL A 105 -3.64 -0.30 1.49
N GLN A 106 -4.11 -1.32 0.77
CA GLN A 106 -4.56 -2.57 1.38
C GLN A 106 -3.40 -3.29 2.11
N LYS A 107 -2.18 -3.26 1.55
CA LYS A 107 -0.97 -3.79 2.22
C LYS A 107 -0.62 -3.01 3.49
N LEU A 108 -0.75 -1.68 3.46
CA LEU A 108 -0.55 -0.84 4.65
C LEU A 108 -1.58 -1.13 5.74
N GLN A 109 -2.86 -1.29 5.36
CA GLN A 109 -3.90 -1.73 6.29
C GLN A 109 -3.58 -3.11 6.89
N ASP A 110 -3.12 -4.05 6.05
CA ASP A 110 -2.74 -5.38 6.51
C ASP A 110 -1.59 -5.37 7.50
N ARG A 111 -0.61 -4.48 7.31
CA ARG A 111 0.49 -4.24 8.26
C ARG A 111 -0.06 -3.65 9.56
N TYR A 112 -0.88 -2.60 9.48
CA TYR A 112 -1.49 -1.94 10.62
C TYR A 112 -2.24 -2.93 11.53
N ASP A 113 -3.12 -3.73 10.92
CA ASP A 113 -3.93 -4.70 11.64
C ASP A 113 -3.11 -5.88 12.18
N ALA A 114 -2.02 -6.25 11.50
CA ALA A 114 -1.09 -7.26 12.00
C ALA A 114 -0.37 -6.79 13.26
N THR A 115 0.13 -5.56 13.27
CA THR A 115 0.84 -4.95 14.42
C THR A 115 -0.07 -4.89 15.64
N LEU A 116 -1.32 -4.46 15.46
CA LEU A 116 -2.28 -4.27 16.56
C LEU A 116 -3.03 -5.53 16.96
N LEU A 117 -2.79 -6.67 16.30
CA LEU A 117 -3.59 -7.89 16.50
C LEU A 117 -3.56 -8.37 17.95
N ALA A 118 -2.39 -8.36 18.59
CA ALA A 118 -2.23 -8.87 19.96
C ALA A 118 -2.97 -7.98 20.96
N GLU A 119 -2.72 -6.67 20.91
CA GLU A 119 -3.33 -5.68 21.79
C GLU A 119 -4.86 -5.64 21.64
N ARG A 120 -5.37 -5.66 20.40
CA ARG A 120 -6.82 -5.71 20.14
C ARG A 120 -7.47 -7.00 20.65
N VAL A 121 -6.76 -8.12 20.63
CA VAL A 121 -7.25 -9.37 21.25
C VAL A 121 -7.39 -9.18 22.76
N ASP A 122 -6.43 -8.54 23.42
CA ASP A 122 -6.47 -8.31 24.87
C ASP A 122 -7.62 -7.39 25.26
N VAL A 123 -7.78 -6.28 24.54
CA VAL A 123 -8.93 -5.38 24.68
C VAL A 123 -10.25 -6.14 24.53
N LEU A 124 -10.38 -7.00 23.51
CA LEU A 124 -11.61 -7.77 23.32
C LEU A 124 -11.86 -8.79 24.42
N VAL A 125 -10.81 -9.48 24.91
CA VAL A 125 -10.94 -10.45 26.00
C VAL A 125 -11.46 -9.76 27.25
N GLU A 126 -10.91 -8.60 27.61
CA GLU A 126 -11.38 -7.82 28.76
C GLU A 126 -12.84 -7.38 28.60
N LEU A 127 -13.20 -6.83 27.43
CA LEU A 127 -14.57 -6.38 27.16
C LEU A 127 -15.59 -7.52 27.21
N VAL A 128 -15.21 -8.71 26.73
CA VAL A 128 -16.07 -9.91 26.72
C VAL A 128 -16.24 -10.45 28.15
N LYS A 129 -15.18 -10.50 28.95
CA LYS A 129 -15.25 -10.87 30.38
C LYS A 129 -16.13 -9.89 31.17
N LEU A 130 -15.95 -8.59 30.95
CA LEU A 130 -16.76 -7.54 31.59
C LEU A 130 -18.24 -7.61 31.19
N ALA A 131 -18.56 -8.16 30.02
CA ALA A 131 -19.93 -8.41 29.58
C ALA A 131 -20.54 -9.68 30.20
N GLY A 132 -19.82 -10.38 31.08
CA GLY A 132 -20.29 -11.58 31.78
C GLY A 132 -20.14 -12.87 30.99
N PHE A 133 -19.38 -12.86 29.90
CA PHE A 133 -19.07 -14.09 29.16
C PHE A 133 -17.86 -14.79 29.77
N ASP A 134 -17.97 -16.11 29.88
CA ASP A 134 -16.97 -16.99 30.45
C ASP A 134 -16.65 -18.16 29.51
N ARG A 135 -15.84 -19.10 29.99
CA ARG A 135 -15.43 -20.29 29.23
C ARG A 135 -16.60 -21.18 28.79
N ALA A 136 -17.74 -21.13 29.48
CA ALA A 136 -18.88 -22.01 29.23
C ALA A 136 -19.84 -21.44 28.18
N ASN A 137 -19.97 -20.11 28.10
CA ASN A 137 -20.98 -19.46 27.26
C ASN A 137 -20.42 -18.58 26.12
N VAL A 138 -19.09 -18.37 26.04
CA VAL A 138 -18.51 -17.52 24.99
C VAL A 138 -18.63 -18.16 23.59
N THR A 139 -19.12 -17.37 22.64
CA THR A 139 -19.24 -17.74 21.21
C THR A 139 -18.69 -16.62 20.31
N GLU A 140 -18.43 -16.92 19.04
CA GLU A 140 -18.03 -15.88 18.07
C GLU A 140 -19.08 -14.76 17.95
N TYR A 141 -20.37 -15.13 18.01
CA TYR A 141 -21.47 -14.17 17.98
C TYR A 141 -21.45 -13.25 19.20
N ALA A 142 -21.20 -13.79 20.40
CA ALA A 142 -21.07 -12.99 21.62
C ALA A 142 -19.92 -11.98 21.50
N ILE A 143 -18.75 -12.40 21.00
CA ILE A 143 -17.59 -11.51 20.81
C ILE A 143 -17.93 -10.38 19.83
N MET A 144 -18.55 -10.70 18.69
CA MET A 144 -18.95 -9.70 17.70
C MET A 144 -20.01 -8.73 18.24
N ASP A 145 -20.96 -9.22 19.03
CA ASP A 145 -22.01 -8.39 19.63
C ASP A 145 -21.42 -7.43 20.69
N VAL A 146 -20.54 -7.92 21.56
CA VAL A 146 -19.80 -7.08 22.51
C VAL A 146 -19.01 -5.99 21.78
N ALA A 147 -18.30 -6.35 20.71
CA ALA A 147 -17.54 -5.38 19.94
C ALA A 147 -18.42 -4.29 19.29
N LYS A 148 -19.63 -4.64 18.83
CA LYS A 148 -20.61 -3.66 18.33
C LYS A 148 -21.10 -2.75 19.46
N ARG A 149 -21.52 -3.31 20.59
CA ARG A 149 -22.00 -2.55 21.76
C ARG A 149 -20.94 -1.59 22.30
N LYS A 150 -19.67 -2.01 22.27
CA LYS A 150 -18.51 -1.22 22.72
C LYS A 150 -17.88 -0.37 21.62
N LYS A 151 -18.50 -0.30 20.42
CA LYS A 151 -18.04 0.48 19.27
C LYS A 151 -16.62 0.15 18.76
N VAL A 152 -16.11 -1.06 19.04
CA VAL A 152 -14.81 -1.58 18.57
C VAL A 152 -14.95 -2.61 17.43
N HIS A 153 -16.14 -2.69 16.80
CA HIS A 153 -16.42 -3.61 15.70
C HIS A 153 -15.48 -3.44 14.48
N PHE A 154 -14.83 -2.28 14.33
CA PHE A 154 -13.83 -2.04 13.30
C PHE A 154 -12.58 -2.92 13.43
N PHE A 155 -12.35 -3.55 14.60
CA PHE A 155 -11.31 -4.58 14.76
C PHE A 155 -11.50 -5.75 13.79
N PHE A 156 -12.74 -5.97 13.32
CA PHE A 156 -13.10 -7.02 12.37
C PHE A 156 -13.28 -6.52 10.93
N SER A 157 -12.92 -5.27 10.64
CA SER A 157 -13.06 -4.68 9.30
C SER A 157 -12.20 -5.39 8.26
N ASN A 158 -10.99 -5.82 8.66
CA ASN A 158 -10.11 -6.60 7.81
C ASN A 158 -10.45 -8.09 7.86
N LEU A 159 -11.04 -8.58 6.76
CA LEU A 159 -11.50 -9.96 6.62
C LEU A 159 -10.38 -10.99 6.78
N LYS A 160 -9.13 -10.62 6.40
CA LYS A 160 -7.95 -11.47 6.52
C LYS A 160 -7.65 -11.83 7.98
N TYR A 161 -7.85 -10.89 8.90
CA TYR A 161 -7.55 -11.08 10.33
C TYR A 161 -8.78 -11.40 11.19
N LYS A 162 -9.99 -11.14 10.70
CA LYS A 162 -11.24 -11.36 11.44
C LYS A 162 -11.31 -12.74 12.11
N LYS A 163 -11.14 -13.81 11.33
CA LYS A 163 -11.22 -15.20 11.86
C LYS A 163 -10.11 -15.49 12.87
N LYS A 164 -8.88 -15.04 12.58
CA LYS A 164 -7.73 -15.21 13.47
C LYS A 164 -7.95 -14.51 14.82
N MET A 165 -8.51 -13.31 14.80
CA MET A 165 -8.83 -12.54 15.99
C MET A 165 -9.89 -13.23 16.85
N LEU A 166 -11.02 -13.64 16.24
CA LEU A 166 -12.09 -14.37 16.94
C LEU A 166 -11.56 -15.64 17.62
N MET A 167 -10.77 -16.45 16.90
CA MET A 167 -10.17 -17.67 17.43
C MET A 167 -9.21 -17.40 18.59
N LYS A 168 -8.40 -16.34 18.50
CA LYS A 168 -7.49 -15.94 19.59
C LYS A 168 -8.24 -15.51 20.85
N VAL A 169 -9.29 -14.68 20.71
CA VAL A 169 -10.12 -14.24 21.84
C VAL A 169 -10.80 -15.45 22.50
N LEU A 170 -11.44 -16.31 21.70
CA LEU A 170 -12.05 -17.55 22.19
C LEU A 170 -11.04 -18.43 22.93
N SER A 171 -9.85 -18.61 22.36
CA SER A 171 -8.82 -19.42 22.99
C SER A 171 -8.33 -18.83 24.31
N LYS A 172 -8.18 -17.50 24.43
CA LYS A 172 -7.73 -16.87 25.68
C LYS A 172 -8.78 -17.05 26.79
N ILE A 173 -10.04 -16.75 26.47
CA ILE A 173 -11.15 -16.89 27.43
C ILE A 173 -11.32 -18.35 27.88
N LYS A 174 -11.29 -19.31 26.95
CA LYS A 174 -11.42 -20.74 27.29
C LYS A 174 -10.26 -21.27 28.14
N LYS A 175 -9.07 -20.70 27.99
CA LYS A 175 -7.90 -21.02 28.83
C LYS A 175 -7.91 -20.32 30.20
N GLY A 176 -8.87 -19.42 30.45
CA GLY A 176 -8.91 -18.61 31.67
C GLY A 176 -7.81 -17.56 31.75
N GLN A 177 -7.21 -17.21 30.60
CA GLN A 177 -6.24 -16.12 30.47
C GLN A 177 -6.97 -14.80 30.29
#